data_AF-A0A8S3GDW8-F1
#
_entry.id   AF-A0A8S3GDW8-F1
#
_cell.length_a   1.000
_cell.length_b   1.000
_cell.length_c   1.000
_cell.angle_alpha   90.00
_cell.angle_beta   90.00
_cell.angle_gamma   90.00
#
_symmetry.space_group_name_H-M   'P 1'
#
loop_
_entity.id
_entity.type
_entity.pdbx_description
1 polymer ?
#
loop_
_entity_poly.entity_id
_entity_poly.type
_entity_poly.pdbx_seq_one_letter_code
_entity_poly.pdbx_strand_id
1 'polypeptide(L)' 'MVYYRCKKAKLRGSHCTLSIYLLYHAETDKVTIYKNEAEFDHHVDKVRGIDKNVKKCIEELYNDGIMKPKELIRALQARK' A
#
# COMPACT_ATOMS: atom_id res chain seq x y z
N MET A 1 -28.66 -7.87 -7.32
CA MET A 1 -27.51 -8.13 -6.42
C MET A 1 -26.56 -6.94 -6.51
N VAL A 2 -26.24 -6.31 -5.38
CA VAL A 2 -25.32 -5.15 -5.36
C VAL A 2 -24.03 -5.54 -4.65
N TYR A 3 -22.90 -5.24 -5.29
CA TYR A 3 -21.56 -5.58 -4.82
C TYR A 3 -20.80 -4.33 -4.39
N TYR A 4 -20.26 -4.36 -3.18
CA TYR A 4 -19.40 -3.29 -2.66
C TYR A 4 -17.98 -3.83 -2.43
N ARG A 5 -16.99 -3.03 -2.82
CA ARG A 5 -15.56 -3.34 -2.66
C ARG A 5 -14.84 -2.21 -1.94
N CYS A 6 -13.76 -2.55 -1.24
CA CYS A 6 -12.91 -1.56 -0.58
C CYS A 6 -12.25 -0.61 -1.59
N LYS A 7 -12.33 0.72 -1.33
CA LYS A 7 -11.71 1.76 -2.18
C LYS A 7 -10.17 1.70 -2.21
N LYS A 8 -9.52 1.06 -1.23
CA LYS A 8 -8.05 0.84 -1.22
C LYS A 8 -7.59 -0.19 -2.26
N ALA A 9 -8.50 -0.82 -3.01
CA ALA A 9 -8.17 -1.66 -4.16
C ALA A 9 -7.36 -0.85 -5.18
N LYS A 10 -6.06 -1.14 -5.29
CA LYS A 10 -5.19 -0.52 -6.30
C LYS A 10 -5.56 -1.03 -7.70
N LEU A 11 -5.32 -0.22 -8.73
CA LEU A 11 -5.39 -0.66 -10.14
C LEU A 11 -4.39 -1.79 -10.46
N ARG A 12 -3.28 -1.87 -9.72
CA ARG A 12 -2.28 -2.95 -9.79
C ARG A 12 -1.78 -3.28 -8.37
N GLY A 13 -1.68 -4.57 -8.04
CA GLY A 13 -1.22 -5.09 -6.75
C GLY A 13 -2.28 -5.93 -6.02
N SER A 14 -1.98 -6.38 -4.80
CA SER A 14 -2.91 -7.18 -3.99
C SER A 14 -4.19 -6.39 -3.72
N HIS A 15 -5.32 -6.92 -4.18
CA HIS A 15 -6.64 -6.36 -3.87
C HIS A 15 -7.03 -6.70 -2.44
N CYS A 16 -7.64 -5.74 -1.74
CA CYS A 16 -8.26 -6.03 -0.44
C CYS A 16 -9.36 -7.06 -0.68
N THR A 17 -9.31 -8.17 0.06
CA THR A 17 -10.27 -9.26 -0.09
C THR A 17 -11.59 -8.97 0.60
N LEU A 18 -11.73 -7.87 1.37
CA LEU A 18 -12.99 -7.43 1.97
C LEU A 18 -14.05 -7.21 0.89
N SER A 19 -15.16 -7.94 1.00
CA SER A 19 -16.29 -7.87 0.08
C SER A 19 -17.61 -7.87 0.84
N ILE A 20 -18.53 -6.99 0.42
CA ILE A 20 -19.89 -6.94 0.94
C ILE A 20 -20.88 -7.14 -0.22
N TYR A 21 -21.86 -8.01 -0.01
CA TYR A 21 -22.91 -8.33 -0.98
C TYR A 21 -24.30 -8.14 -0.33
N LEU A 22 -25.18 -7.45 -1.06
CA LEU A 22 -26.61 -7.32 -0.73
C LEU A 22 -27.48 -8.20 -1.62
N LEU A 23 -28.28 -9.07 -1.00
CA LEU A 23 -29.35 -9.83 -1.65
C LEU A 23 -30.71 -9.28 -1.26
N TYR A 24 -31.53 -8.95 -2.24
CA TYR A 24 -32.94 -8.66 -2.03
C TYR A 24 -33.77 -9.93 -2.24
N HIS A 25 -34.63 -10.26 -1.27
CA HIS A 25 -35.54 -11.40 -1.28
C HIS A 25 -36.96 -10.89 -1.56
N ALA A 26 -37.40 -11.01 -2.83
CA ALA A 26 -38.69 -10.48 -3.27
C ALA A 26 -39.90 -11.10 -2.53
N GLU A 27 -39.80 -12.36 -2.14
CA GLU A 27 -40.87 -13.08 -1.43
C GLU A 27 -41.11 -12.55 -0.01
N THR A 28 -40.07 -12.02 0.64
CA THR A 28 -40.14 -11.56 2.03
C THR A 28 -39.98 -10.06 2.18
N ASP A 29 -39.76 -9.35 1.08
CA ASP A 29 -39.38 -7.92 1.04
C ASP A 29 -38.21 -7.57 2.00
N LYS A 30 -37.20 -8.44 2.04
CA LYS A 30 -36.05 -8.29 2.96
C LYS A 30 -34.74 -8.21 2.20
N VAL A 31 -33.76 -7.56 2.83
CA VAL A 31 -32.39 -7.49 2.34
C VAL A 31 -31.47 -8.25 3.29
N THR A 32 -30.72 -9.22 2.75
CA THR A 32 -29.67 -9.94 3.48
C THR A 32 -28.30 -9.38 3.11
N ILE A 33 -27.49 -9.12 4.12
CA ILE A 33 -26.11 -8.64 3.98
C ILE A 33 -25.17 -9.82 4.19
N TYR A 34 -24.30 -10.08 3.22
CA TYR A 34 -23.19 -11.01 3.35
C TYR A 34 -21.87 -10.24 3.36
N LYS A 35 -21.02 -10.54 4.33
CA LYS A 35 -19.66 -10.00 4.47
C LYS A 35 -18.70 -11.15 4.68
N ASN A 36 -17.49 -11.08 4.15
CA ASN A 36 -16.43 -12.00 4.58
C ASN A 36 -15.87 -11.55 5.94
N GLU A 37 -15.66 -12.49 6.84
CA GLU A 37 -15.40 -12.23 8.27
C GLU A 37 -13.96 -11.86 8.60
N ALA A 38 -13.05 -11.85 7.63
CA ALA A 38 -11.66 -11.52 7.91
C ALA A 38 -11.55 -10.08 8.43
N GLU A 39 -10.93 -9.92 9.61
CA GLU A 39 -10.59 -8.61 10.18
C GLU A 39 -9.53 -7.96 9.28
N PHE A 40 -9.95 -7.03 8.44
CA PHE A 40 -9.04 -6.31 7.54
C PHE A 40 -8.62 -4.99 8.17
N ASP A 41 -7.54 -5.02 8.95
CA ASP A 41 -6.82 -3.79 9.28
C ASP A 41 -5.97 -3.37 8.07
N HIS A 42 -6.29 -2.21 7.52
CA HIS A 42 -5.46 -1.61 6.49
C HIS A 42 -4.32 -0.82 7.15
N HIS A 43 -3.44 -1.53 7.88
CA HIS A 43 -2.29 -0.93 8.56
C HIS A 43 -1.67 0.17 7.70
N VAL A 44 -1.66 1.37 8.26
CA VAL A 44 -1.21 2.60 7.58
C VAL A 44 0.32 2.65 7.47
N ASP A 45 1.02 1.70 8.08
CA ASP A 45 2.45 1.83 8.37
C ASP A 45 3.37 1.07 7.42
N LYS A 46 3.25 1.33 6.12
CA LYS A 46 4.43 1.21 5.27
C LYS A 46 4.92 2.62 5.00
N VAL A 47 5.89 3.08 5.78
CA VAL A 47 6.71 4.26 5.46
C VAL A 47 7.11 4.12 3.99
N ARG A 48 6.53 4.96 3.14
CA ARG A 48 6.82 4.94 1.70
C ARG A 48 7.96 5.91 1.44
N GLY A 49 8.96 5.45 0.72
CA GLY A 49 10.09 6.26 0.29
C GLY A 49 11.36 6.00 1.09
N ILE A 50 12.41 6.70 0.69
CA ILE A 50 13.74 6.62 1.30
C ILE A 50 13.71 7.39 2.63
N ASP A 51 14.32 6.82 3.66
CA ASP A 51 14.47 7.46 4.96
C ASP A 51 15.12 8.85 4.84
N LYS A 52 14.71 9.79 5.69
CA LYS A 52 15.20 11.18 5.62
C LYS A 52 16.72 11.26 5.80
N ASN A 53 17.32 10.40 6.61
CA ASN A 53 18.77 10.39 6.82
C ASN A 53 19.49 9.85 5.57
N VAL A 54 18.92 8.84 4.92
CA VAL A 54 19.45 8.31 3.66
C VAL A 54 19.36 9.35 2.55
N LYS A 55 18.29 10.15 2.50
CA LYS A 55 18.19 11.28 1.55
C LYS A 55 19.29 12.32 1.76
N LYS A 56 19.53 12.74 3.01
CA LYS A 56 20.62 13.66 3.34
C LYS A 56 21.99 13.12 2.91
N CYS A 57 22.24 11.83 3.18
CA CYS A 57 23.48 11.18 2.74
C CYS A 57 23.64 11.18 1.22
N ILE A 58 22.54 10.98 0.46
CA ILE A 58 22.58 11.06 -1.00
C ILE A 58 22.91 12.48 -1.46
N GLU A 59 22.30 13.50 -0.84
CA GLU A 59 22.57 14.91 -1.15
C GLU A 59 24.03 15.29 -0.87
N GLU A 60 24.59 14.88 0.26
CA GLU A 60 26.01 15.07 0.60
C GLU A 60 26.93 14.43 -0.44
N LEU A 61 26.73 13.14 -0.75
CA LEU A 61 27.56 12.42 -1.72
C LEU A 61 27.46 13.03 -3.12
N TYR A 62 26.29 13.55 -3.48
CA TYR A 62 26.10 14.24 -4.75
C TYR A 62 26.86 15.58 -4.79
N ASN A 63 26.83 16.35 -3.69
CA ASN A 63 27.61 17.58 -3.55
C ASN A 63 29.12 17.32 -3.52
N ASP A 64 29.55 16.16 -3.01
CA ASP A 64 30.93 15.68 -3.04
C ASP A 64 31.36 15.18 -4.45
N GLY A 65 30.48 15.28 -5.45
CA GLY A 65 30.77 14.95 -6.85
C GLY A 65 30.45 13.51 -7.26
N ILE A 66 29.89 12.69 -6.36
CA ILE A 66 29.46 11.32 -6.68
C ILE A 66 28.06 11.36 -7.28
N MET A 67 27.99 11.57 -8.59
CA MET A 67 26.72 11.72 -9.31
C MET A 67 26.17 10.39 -9.86
N LYS A 68 27.00 9.34 -9.95
CA LYS A 68 26.58 8.06 -10.55
C LYS A 68 25.78 7.23 -9.54
N PRO A 69 24.57 6.76 -9.90
CA PRO A 69 23.73 5.99 -8.98
C PRO A 69 24.40 4.74 -8.38
N LYS A 70 25.22 4.03 -9.18
CA LYS A 70 25.95 2.84 -8.68
C LYS A 70 26.98 3.18 -7.61
N GLU A 71 27.62 4.34 -7.71
CA GLU A 71 28.63 4.81 -6.76
C GLU A 71 27.97 5.32 -5.48
N LEU A 72 26.85 6.04 -5.59
CA LEU A 72 26.00 6.42 -4.47
C LEU A 72 25.54 5.20 -3.66
N ILE A 73 25.06 4.16 -4.33
CA ILE A 73 24.63 2.92 -3.66
C ILE A 73 25.79 2.25 -2.94
N ARG A 74 26.97 2.16 -3.56
CA ARG A 74 28.18 1.59 -2.92
C ARG A 74 28.61 2.39 -1.70
N ALA A 75 28.61 3.72 -1.79
CA ALA A 75 28.95 4.60 -0.68
C ALA A 75 27.94 4.47 0.48
N LEU A 76 26.64 4.38 0.19
CA LEU A 76 25.61 4.15 1.19
C LEU A 76 25.74 2.77 1.86
N GLN A 77 26.13 1.75 1.12
CA GLN A 77 26.35 0.40 1.65
C GLN A 77 27.60 0.34 2.54
N ALA A 78 28.64 1.10 2.22
CA ALA A 78 29.88 1.18 3.01
C ALA A 78 29.75 1.98 4.33
N ARG A 79 28.68 2.77 4.47
CA ARG A 79 28.37 3.56 5.69
C ARG A 79 27.45 2.83 6.68
N LYS A 80 27.00 1.62 6.36
CA LYS A 80 26.30 0.71 7.29
C LYS A 80 27.29 -0.11 8.08
#